data_AF-A0A7L4NI32-F1
#
_entry.id   AF-A0A7L4NI32-F1
#
_cell.length_a   1.000
_cell.length_b   1.000
_cell.length_c   1.000
_cell.angle_alpha   90.00
_cell.angle_beta   90.00
_cell.angle_gamma   90.00
#
_symmetry.space_group_name_H-M   'P 1'
#
loop_
_entity.id
_entity.type
_entity.pdbx_description
1 polymer ?
#
loop_
_entity_poly.entity_id
_entity_poly.type
_entity_poly.pdbx_seq_one_letter_code
_entity_poly.pdbx_strand_id
1 'polypeptide(L)'
;ATGSSGARELVREALERYGLSQLSAGQYALCDVIGKFEGPEKRWQMEGLRVLGDHEKPLLIQDLWKPREGFSRRLELRKRAEVEELAAKDVDTTTAGQSWVWVREKGTWSCNASPSCMGKMHPTLA
;
A
#
# COMPACT_ATOMS: atom_id res chain seq x y z
N ALA A 1 -3.41 10.72 23.28
CA ALA A 1 -4.28 10.72 22.09
C ALA A 1 -5.72 11.14 22.42
N THR A 2 -6.21 12.18 21.75
CA THR A 2 -7.62 12.63 21.78
C THR A 2 -8.14 12.77 20.35
N GLY A 3 -9.44 12.99 20.15
CA GLY A 3 -10.04 13.19 18.82
C GLY A 3 -9.41 14.32 17.98
N SER A 4 -8.78 15.30 18.64
CA SER A 4 -8.08 16.42 18.00
C SER A 4 -6.59 16.17 17.77
N SER A 5 -6.02 15.03 18.18
CA SER A 5 -4.61 14.71 17.96
C SER A 5 -4.30 14.51 16.47
N GLY A 6 -3.21 15.12 16.00
CA GLY A 6 -2.68 14.94 14.66
C GLY A 6 -1.96 13.60 14.47
N ALA A 7 -1.89 13.09 13.24
CA ALA A 7 -1.16 11.84 12.95
C ALA A 7 0.30 11.88 13.44
N ARG A 8 1.00 12.99 13.25
CA ARG A 8 2.40 13.14 13.71
C ARG A 8 2.55 13.13 15.23
N GLU A 9 1.56 13.66 15.95
CA GLU A 9 1.53 13.59 17.42
C GLU A 9 1.36 12.14 17.88
N LEU A 10 0.44 11.40 17.26
CA LEU A 10 0.24 9.98 17.57
C LEU A 10 1.48 9.12 17.24
N VAL A 11 2.19 9.41 16.14
CA VAL A 11 3.47 8.76 15.83
C VAL A 11 4.49 9.00 16.94
N ARG A 12 4.62 10.24 17.41
CA ARG A 12 5.55 10.58 18.49
C ARG A 12 5.18 9.87 19.80
N GLU A 13 3.91 9.92 20.19
CA GLU A 13 3.40 9.22 21.38
C GLU A 13 3.66 7.70 21.29
N ALA A 14 3.47 7.09 20.12
CA ALA A 14 3.72 5.67 19.91
C ALA A 14 5.22 5.34 20.05
N LEU A 15 6.09 6.11 19.40
CA LEU A 15 7.54 5.92 19.51
C LEU A 15 8.02 6.03 20.95
N GLU A 16 7.50 7.00 21.72
CA GLU A 16 7.81 7.14 23.14
C GLU A 16 7.38 5.90 23.93
N ARG A 17 6.15 5.41 23.73
CA ARG A 17 5.65 4.22 24.42
C ARG A 17 6.43 2.95 24.10
N TYR A 18 7.03 2.86 22.91
CA TYR A 18 7.86 1.73 22.51
C TYR A 18 9.35 1.89 22.90
N GLY A 19 9.74 2.97 23.60
CA GLY A 19 11.14 3.22 23.93
C GLY A 19 12.01 3.56 22.71
N LEU A 20 11.38 4.15 21.68
CA LEU A 20 11.99 4.53 20.40
C LEU A 20 12.00 6.06 20.19
N SER A 21 11.94 6.84 21.27
CA SER A 21 11.85 8.32 21.22
C SER A 21 13.07 8.98 20.58
N GLN A 22 14.21 8.30 20.55
CA GLN A 22 15.43 8.72 19.84
C GLN A 22 15.28 8.69 18.32
N LEU A 23 14.31 7.93 17.79
CA LEU A 23 14.06 7.86 16.35
C LEU A 23 13.25 9.06 15.88
N SER A 24 13.56 9.56 14.68
CA SER A 24 12.82 10.68 14.12
C SER A 24 11.41 10.25 13.73
N ALA A 25 10.39 10.89 14.30
CA ALA A 25 8.99 10.72 13.87
C ALA A 25 8.81 10.97 12.36
N GLY A 26 9.68 11.76 11.73
CA GLY A 26 9.66 11.98 10.28
C GLY A 26 10.01 10.74 9.45
N GLN A 27 10.68 9.73 10.03
CA GLN A 27 10.98 8.45 9.36
C GLN A 27 9.81 7.47 9.40
N TYR A 28 8.78 7.79 10.17
CA TYR A 28 7.61 6.95 10.36
C TYR A 28 6.36 7.64 9.80
N ALA A 29 5.36 6.82 9.51
CA ALA A 29 4.05 7.24 9.10
C ALA A 29 2.99 6.45 9.88
N LEU A 30 1.89 7.12 10.21
CA LEU A 30 0.69 6.45 10.66
C LEU A 30 -0.12 6.07 9.43
N CYS A 31 -0.47 4.79 9.32
CA CYS A 31 -1.21 4.25 8.19
C CYS A 31 -2.60 3.79 8.64
N ASP A 32 -3.65 4.20 7.92
CA ASP A 32 -4.98 3.62 8.01
C ASP A 32 -5.02 2.37 7.13
N VAL A 33 -4.99 1.19 7.74
CA VAL A 33 -4.86 -0.11 7.07
C VAL A 33 -6.20 -0.82 7.08
N ILE A 34 -6.66 -1.23 5.91
CA ILE A 34 -7.85 -2.05 5.70
C ILE A 34 -7.41 -3.47 5.38
N GLY A 35 -8.10 -4.43 5.96
CA GLY A 35 -7.80 -5.84 5.76
C GLY A 35 -8.91 -6.73 6.27
N LYS A 36 -8.66 -8.03 6.29
CA LYS A 36 -9.60 -9.06 6.72
C LYS A 36 -8.87 -10.12 7.53
N PHE A 37 -9.62 -10.86 8.33
CA PHE A 37 -9.08 -11.99 9.05
C PHE A 37 -9.44 -13.26 8.29
N GLU A 38 -8.43 -13.99 7.80
CA GLU A 38 -8.61 -15.15 6.93
C GLU A 38 -8.08 -16.44 7.55
N GLY A 39 -8.59 -17.57 7.07
CA GLY A 39 -8.17 -18.91 7.48
C GLY A 39 -8.70 -19.33 8.86
N PRO A 40 -8.47 -20.60 9.25
CA PRO A 40 -8.96 -21.16 10.50
C PRO A 40 -8.39 -20.45 11.74
N GLU A 41 -7.18 -19.89 11.64
CA GLU A 41 -6.53 -19.13 12.71
C GLU A 41 -6.93 -17.65 12.75
N LYS A 42 -7.80 -17.19 11.84
CA LYS A 42 -8.18 -15.78 11.68
C LYS A 42 -6.93 -14.88 11.64
N ARG A 43 -6.03 -15.15 10.69
CA ARG A 43 -4.80 -14.35 10.51
C ARG A 43 -5.14 -13.06 9.79
N TRP A 44 -4.52 -11.97 10.23
CA TRP A 44 -4.66 -10.67 9.57
C TRP A 44 -4.04 -10.69 8.19
N GLN A 45 -4.82 -10.30 7.17
CA GLN A 45 -4.36 -10.05 5.81
C GLN A 45 -4.72 -8.62 5.43
N MET A 46 -3.70 -7.85 5.08
CA MET A 46 -3.86 -6.49 4.58
C MET A 46 -4.42 -6.53 3.15
N GLU A 47 -5.45 -5.73 2.89
CA GLU A 47 -5.98 -5.48 1.55
C GLU A 47 -5.41 -4.18 0.97
N GLY A 48 -5.26 -3.16 1.80
CA GLY A 48 -4.70 -1.87 1.39
C GLY A 48 -4.43 -0.95 2.56
N LEU A 49 -3.67 0.10 2.31
CA LEU A 49 -3.36 1.12 3.31
C LEU A 49 -3.40 2.52 2.72
N ARG A 50 -3.64 3.51 3.57
CA ARG A 50 -3.48 4.92 3.28
C ARG A 50 -2.56 5.56 4.31
N VAL A 51 -1.54 6.28 3.86
CA VAL A 51 -0.72 7.11 4.73
C VAL A 51 -1.53 8.32 5.19
N LEU A 52 -1.56 8.58 6.50
CA LEU A 52 -2.17 9.77 7.06
C LEU A 52 -1.18 10.93 7.06
N GLY A 53 -1.61 12.08 6.55
CA GLY A 53 -0.86 13.33 6.59
C GLY A 53 -0.69 13.83 8.02
N ASP A 54 0.41 14.53 8.29
CA ASP A 54 0.88 14.92 9.63
C ASP A 54 -0.22 15.57 10.51
N HIS A 55 -1.11 16.37 9.90
CA HIS A 55 -2.16 17.13 10.59
C HIS A 55 -3.57 16.52 10.51
N GLU A 56 -3.74 15.42 9.78
CA GLU A 56 -5.02 14.68 9.79
C GLU A 56 -5.33 14.20 11.21
N LYS A 57 -6.62 14.03 11.50
CA LYS A 57 -7.13 13.64 12.83
C LYS A 57 -7.53 12.16 12.80
N PRO A 58 -6.62 11.21 13.12
CA PRO A 58 -6.85 9.79 12.84
C PRO A 58 -8.02 9.22 13.63
N LEU A 59 -8.17 9.66 14.89
CA LEU A 59 -9.27 9.23 15.75
C LEU A 59 -10.61 9.79 15.28
N LEU A 60 -10.67 11.04 14.79
CA LEU A 60 -11.89 11.58 14.18
C LEU A 60 -12.25 10.85 12.87
N ILE A 61 -11.26 10.52 12.04
CA ILE A 61 -11.46 9.71 10.83
C ILE A 61 -12.01 8.32 11.18
N GLN A 62 -11.54 7.72 12.28
CA GLN A 62 -12.05 6.44 12.77
C GLN A 62 -13.53 6.47 13.14
N ASP A 63 -13.97 7.57 13.74
CA ASP A 63 -15.36 7.77 14.14
C ASP A 63 -16.27 7.97 12.92
N LEU A 64 -15.81 8.78 11.95
CA LEU A 64 -16.61 9.22 10.81
C LEU A 64 -16.66 8.23 9.63
N TRP A 65 -15.64 7.39 9.46
CA TRP A 65 -15.54 6.47 8.32
C TRP A 65 -15.44 5.03 8.79
N LYS A 66 -16.17 4.10 8.17
CA LYS A 66 -16.10 2.66 8.47
C LYS A 66 -15.64 1.87 7.24
N PRO A 67 -14.88 0.77 7.44
CA PRO A 67 -14.58 -0.15 6.35
C PRO A 67 -15.86 -0.72 5.73
N ARG A 68 -15.76 -1.14 4.47
CA ARG A 68 -16.81 -1.92 3.82
C ARG A 68 -17.08 -3.21 4.62
N GLU A 69 -18.33 -3.69 4.59
CA GLU A 69 -18.71 -4.95 5.20
C GLU A 69 -17.75 -6.09 4.81
N GLY A 70 -17.37 -6.91 5.80
CA GLY A 70 -16.38 -7.98 5.65
C GLY A 70 -14.92 -7.54 5.86
N PHE A 71 -14.65 -6.22 5.94
CA PHE A 71 -13.32 -5.69 6.23
C PHE A 71 -13.23 -5.13 7.65
N SER A 72 -12.01 -5.04 8.14
CA SER A 72 -11.62 -4.48 9.41
C SER A 72 -10.53 -3.43 9.21
N ARG A 73 -10.36 -2.56 10.21
CA ARG A 73 -9.39 -1.45 10.20
C ARG A 73 -8.32 -1.64 11.28
N ARG A 74 -7.08 -1.26 10.99
CA ARG A 74 -6.00 -1.05 11.97
C ARG A 74 -5.27 0.27 11.69
N LEU A 75 -4.94 1.03 12.73
CA LEU A 75 -3.96 2.10 12.62
C LEU A 75 -2.59 1.49 12.90
N GLU A 76 -1.69 1.54 11.92
CA GLU A 76 -0.37 0.91 12.02
C GLU A 76 0.73 1.97 11.92
N LEU A 77 1.75 1.84 12.77
CA LEU A 77 2.98 2.62 12.68
C LEU A 77 3.94 1.90 11.75
N ARG A 78 4.33 2.54 10.65
CA ARG A 78 5.22 1.96 9.63
C ARG A 78 6.38 2.89 9.32
N LYS A 79 7.53 2.33 8.91
CA LYS A 79 8.62 3.13 8.36
C LYS A 79 8.20 3.66 6.99
N ARG A 80 8.51 4.92 6.68
CA ARG A 80 8.17 5.50 5.36
C ARG A 80 8.80 4.73 4.21
N ALA A 81 10.05 4.29 4.36
CA ALA A 81 10.74 3.45 3.38
C ALA A 81 10.01 2.12 3.09
N GLU A 82 9.39 1.49 4.10
CA GLU A 82 8.61 0.26 3.90
C GLU A 82 7.34 0.53 3.08
N VAL A 83 6.68 1.67 3.34
CA VAL A 83 5.48 2.07 2.60
C VAL A 83 5.82 2.42 1.15
N GLU A 84 6.93 3.11 0.92
CA GLU A 84 7.44 3.39 -0.43
C GLU A 84 7.76 2.11 -1.19
N GLU A 85 8.37 1.11 -0.54
CA GLU A 85 8.63 -0.20 -1.14
C GLU A 85 7.35 -0.95 -1.49
N LEU A 86 6.33 -0.93 -0.61
CA LEU A 86 5.02 -1.51 -0.90
C LEU A 86 4.34 -0.83 -2.10
N ALA A 87 4.40 0.50 -2.17
CA ALA A 87 3.86 1.26 -3.30
C ALA A 87 4.60 0.96 -4.61
N ALA A 88 5.94 0.82 -4.56
CA ALA A 88 6.74 0.43 -5.72
C ALA A 88 6.39 -0.97 -6.23
N LYS A 89 6.24 -1.95 -5.32
CA LYS A 89 5.81 -3.31 -5.66
C LYS A 89 4.44 -3.34 -6.32
N ASP A 90 3.50 -2.51 -5.87
CA ASP A 90 2.16 -2.41 -6.47
C ASP A 90 2.22 -1.88 -7.92
N VAL A 91 3.04 -0.85 -8.16
CA VAL A 91 3.34 -0.33 -9.51
C VAL A 91 3.97 -1.40 -10.40
N ASP A 92 4.90 -2.19 -9.88
CA ASP A 92 5.52 -3.29 -10.64
C ASP A 92 4.50 -4.37 -11.03
N THR A 93 3.56 -4.74 -10.15
CA THR A 93 2.50 -5.71 -10.51
C THR A 93 1.53 -5.17 -11.56
N THR A 94 1.25 -3.85 -11.55
CA THR A 94 0.48 -3.19 -12.60
C THR A 94 1.23 -3.19 -13.94
N THR A 95 2.55 -2.97 -13.89
CA THR A 95 3.43 -2.88 -15.07
C THR A 95 3.81 -4.25 -15.63
N ALA A 96 3.79 -5.32 -14.82
CA ALA A 96 3.95 -6.71 -15.27
C ALA A 96 2.82 -7.15 -16.24
N GLY A 97 1.71 -6.41 -16.31
CA GLY A 97 0.70 -6.56 -17.36
C GLY A 97 1.09 -5.96 -18.72
N GLN A 98 2.18 -5.19 -18.80
CA GLN A 98 2.69 -4.51 -19.99
C GLN A 98 4.21 -4.71 -20.11
N SER A 99 4.65 -5.95 -20.35
CA SER A 99 6.04 -6.23 -20.69
C SER A 99 6.36 -5.68 -22.08
N TRP A 100 7.29 -4.73 -22.18
CA TRP A 100 7.88 -4.29 -23.45
C TRP A 100 9.20 -5.02 -23.68
N VAL A 101 9.36 -5.62 -24.86
CA VAL A 101 10.56 -6.31 -25.30
C VAL A 101 11.27 -5.46 -26.34
N TRP A 102 12.56 -5.24 -26.13
CA TRP A 102 13.42 -4.62 -27.14
C TRP A 102 13.86 -5.67 -28.14
N VAL A 103 13.41 -5.52 -29.37
CA VAL A 103 13.81 -6.38 -30.49
C VAL A 103 14.78 -5.59 -31.36
N ARG A 104 15.91 -6.21 -31.69
CA ARG A 104 16.83 -5.68 -32.68
C ARG A 104 16.59 -6.40 -34.01
N GLU A 105 16.05 -5.69 -34.99
CA GLU A 105 15.83 -6.22 -36.33
C GLU A 105 16.62 -5.38 -37.34
N LYS A 106 17.49 -6.03 -38.11
CA LYS A 106 18.32 -5.40 -39.15
C LYS A 106 19.09 -4.14 -38.70
N GLY A 107 19.56 -4.13 -37.44
CA GLY A 107 20.37 -3.04 -36.88
C GLY A 107 19.57 -1.88 -36.27
N THR A 108 18.23 -1.91 -36.32
CA THR A 108 17.37 -0.93 -35.67
C THR A 108 16.76 -1.52 -34.40
N TRP A 109 16.71 -0.73 -33.32
CA TRP A 109 16.05 -1.10 -32.07
C TRP A 109 14.58 -0.69 -32.13
N SER A 110 13.67 -1.63 -31.89
CA SER A 110 12.23 -1.37 -31.80
C SER A 110 11.68 -1.92 -30.48
N CYS A 111 10.75 -1.20 -29.84
CA CYS A 111 10.06 -1.66 -28.64
C CYS A 111 8.70 -2.27 -29.02
N ASN A 112 8.52 -3.56 -28.73
CA ASN A 112 7.26 -4.28 -28.99
C ASN A 112 6.67 -4.79 -27.69
N ALA A 113 5.33 -4.86 -27.59
CA ALA A 113 4.68 -5.55 -26.48
C ALA A 113 5.05 -7.04 -26.51
N SER A 114 5.34 -7.63 -25.34
CA SER A 114 5.79 -9.01 -25.20
C SER A 114 4.74 -10.00 -25.71
N PRO A 115 5.12 -11.02 -26.51
CA PRO A 115 4.19 -12.03 -27.02
C PRO A 115 3.43 -12.79 -25.93
N SER A 116 3.98 -12.85 -24.71
CA SER A 116 3.34 -13.47 -23.54
C SER A 116 1.98 -12.83 -23.18
N CYS A 117 1.72 -11.59 -23.60
CA CYS A 117 0.45 -10.89 -23.37
C CYS A 117 -0.57 -11.10 -24.52
N MET A 118 -0.15 -11.52 -25.71
CA MET A 118 -1.03 -11.73 -26.88
C MET A 118 -1.75 -13.10 -26.86
N GLY A 119 -1.32 -14.03 -26.00
CA GLY A 119 -1.90 -15.38 -25.89
C GLY A 119 -3.29 -15.48 -25.25
N LYS A 120 -3.99 -14.36 -24.98
CA LYS A 120 -5.36 -14.35 -24.45
C LYS A 120 -6.39 -13.68 -25.38
N MET A 121 -6.13 -13.61 -26.68
CA MET A 121 -7.20 -13.41 -27.65
C MET A 121 -7.57 -14.78 -28.23
N HIS A 122 -8.59 -15.40 -27.64
CA HIS A 122 -9.31 -16.50 -28.29
C HIS A 122 -9.84 -15.96 -29.64
N PRO A 123 -9.61 -16.67 -30.77
CA PRO A 123 -10.38 -16.39 -31.97
C PRO A 123 -11.82 -16.83 -31.69
N THR A 124 -12.75 -15.88 -31.60
CA THR A 124 -14.16 -16.18 -31.80
C THR A 124 -14.32 -16.56 -33.26
N LEU A 125 -14.52 -17.86 -33.51
CA LEU A 125 -14.99 -18.36 -34.80
C LEU A 125 -16.35 -17.73 -35.09
N ALA A 126 -16.48 -17.08 -36.24
CA ALA A 126 -17.72 -16.87 -36.96
C ALA A 126 -17.44 -17.10 -38.45
#